data_AF-X1NZY8-F1
#
_entry.id   AF-X1NZY8-F1
#
_cell.length_a   1.000
_cell.length_b   1.000
_cell.length_c   1.000
_cell.angle_alpha   90.00
_cell.angle_beta   90.00
_cell.angle_gamma   90.00
#
_symmetry.space_group_name_H-M   'P 1'
#
loop_
_entity.id
_entity.type
_entity.pdbx_description
1 polymer ?
#
loop_
_entity_poly.entity_id
_entity_poly.type
_entity_poly.pdbx_seq_one_letter_code
_entity_poly.pdbx_strand_id
1 'polypeptide(L)'
;LPFMFIFNTDLLLIGVYHWWHIGIVFASGVIGMLAFASVTQNYFALRNRLYESVLLALVVLIMLRPELPMGWLGYESKFISYIIGALLYVSIYAMQRWRKL
;
A
#
# COMPACT_ATOMS: atom_id res chain seq x y z
N LEU A 1 3.94 8.04 -9.96
CA LEU A 1 4.54 7.93 -8.62
C LEU A 1 4.81 9.27 -7.93
N PRO A 2 5.53 10.25 -8.51
CA PRO A 2 5.84 11.52 -7.81
C PRO A 2 4.60 12.32 -7.39
N PHE A 3 3.46 12.14 -8.07
CA PHE A 3 2.18 12.73 -7.68
C PHE A 3 1.69 12.30 -6.27
N MET A 4 2.06 11.11 -5.78
CA MET A 4 1.59 10.64 -4.47
C MET A 4 2.17 11.44 -3.29
N PHE A 5 3.29 12.12 -3.48
CA PHE A 5 3.88 13.00 -2.46
C PHE A 5 2.97 14.18 -2.11
N ILE A 6 2.08 14.58 -3.03
CA ILE A 6 1.10 15.64 -2.79
C ILE A 6 0.04 15.18 -1.77
N PHE A 7 -0.25 13.86 -1.71
CA PHE A 7 -1.24 13.30 -0.81
C PHE A 7 -0.66 12.68 0.47
N ASN A 8 0.67 12.57 0.54
CA ASN A 8 1.34 12.02 1.70
C ASN A 8 2.71 12.69 1.85
N THR A 9 2.73 13.78 2.61
CA THR A 9 3.94 14.56 2.91
C THR A 9 4.96 13.77 3.73
N ASP A 10 4.53 12.72 4.42
CA ASP A 10 5.42 11.88 5.23
C ASP A 10 6.45 11.19 4.33
N LEU A 11 6.10 10.87 3.07
CA LEU A 11 7.02 10.32 2.07
C LEU A 11 8.17 11.27 1.71
N LEU A 12 7.98 12.59 1.91
CA LEU A 12 9.01 13.61 1.78
C LEU A 12 9.76 13.84 3.11
N LEU A 13 9.45 13.05 4.13
CA LEU A 13 9.91 13.16 5.51
C LEU A 13 9.55 14.49 6.19
N ILE A 14 8.54 15.19 5.66
CA ILE A 14 8.04 16.43 6.25
C ILE A 14 7.21 16.07 7.48
N GLY A 15 7.61 16.58 8.65
CA GLY A 15 6.92 16.30 9.92
C GLY A 15 7.24 14.94 10.54
N VAL A 16 8.22 14.21 10.01
CA VAL A 16 8.64 12.89 10.50
C VAL A 16 9.94 13.01 11.30
N TYR A 17 9.86 12.94 12.63
CA TYR A 17 11.02 13.16 13.52
C TYR A 17 11.62 11.89 14.12
N HIS A 18 10.90 10.76 14.08
CA HIS A 18 11.32 9.53 14.74
C HIS A 18 11.77 8.46 13.73
N TRP A 19 12.90 7.80 14.01
CA TRP A 19 13.47 6.74 13.17
C TRP A 19 12.50 5.60 12.86
N TRP A 20 11.65 5.22 13.82
CA TRP A 20 10.64 4.18 13.62
C TRP A 20 9.58 4.61 12.58
N HIS A 21 9.17 5.88 12.61
CA HIS A 21 8.17 6.42 11.68
C HIS A 21 8.76 6.51 10.27
N ILE A 22 10.03 6.94 10.15
CA ILE A 22 10.78 6.92 8.88
C ILE A 22 10.79 5.51 8.28
N GLY A 23 11.11 4.49 9.08
CA GLY A 23 11.14 3.10 8.62
C GLY A 23 9.78 2.62 8.09
N ILE A 24 8.68 2.97 8.76
CA ILE A 24 7.33 2.62 8.33
C ILE A 24 6.96 3.32 7.03
N VAL A 25 7.23 4.63 6.92
CA VAL A 25 6.93 5.42 5.72
C VAL A 25 7.73 4.91 4.52
N PHE A 26 9.01 4.56 4.73
CA PHE A 26 9.84 3.96 3.70
C PHE A 26 9.25 2.61 3.25
N ALA A 27 8.93 1.72 4.19
CA ALA A 27 8.36 0.41 3.89
C ALA A 27 7.00 0.52 3.19
N SER A 28 6.12 1.42 3.62
CA SER A 28 4.82 1.64 2.99
C SER A 28 4.95 2.20 1.58
N GLY A 29 5.90 3.13 1.36
CA GLY A 29 6.25 3.63 0.03
C GLY A 29 6.72 2.52 -0.90
N VAL A 30 7.64 1.66 -0.44
CA VAL A 30 8.14 0.51 -1.22
C VAL A 30 7.02 -0.46 -1.57
N ILE A 31 6.20 -0.87 -0.59
CA ILE A 31 5.07 -1.78 -0.83
C ILE A 31 4.07 -1.16 -1.81
N GLY A 32 3.75 0.12 -1.65
CA GLY A 32 2.85 0.84 -2.54
C GLY A 32 3.38 0.92 -3.98
N MET A 33 4.69 1.14 -4.16
CA MET A 33 5.35 1.15 -5.47
C MET A 33 5.32 -0.23 -6.13
N LEU A 34 5.62 -1.28 -5.39
CA LEU A 34 5.58 -2.66 -5.88
C LEU A 34 4.15 -3.06 -6.27
N ALA A 35 3.16 -2.74 -5.45
CA ALA A 35 1.76 -2.99 -5.78
C ALA A 35 1.34 -2.24 -7.06
N PHE A 36 1.77 -0.99 -7.24
CA PHE A 36 1.49 -0.21 -8.45
C PHE A 36 2.14 -0.83 -9.69
N ALA A 37 3.40 -1.24 -9.58
CA ALA A 37 4.10 -1.97 -10.64
C ALA A 37 3.33 -3.26 -10.98
N SER A 38 2.86 -4.01 -9.99
CA SER A 38 2.10 -5.24 -10.20
C SER A 38 0.75 -5.03 -10.88
N VAL A 39 0.04 -3.93 -10.56
CA VAL A 39 -1.20 -3.56 -11.25
C VAL A 39 -0.94 -3.22 -12.71
N THR A 40 0.06 -2.35 -12.96
CA THR A 40 0.36 -1.87 -14.32
C THR A 40 0.91 -2.97 -15.23
N GLN A 41 1.71 -3.89 -14.70
CA GLN A 41 2.25 -5.04 -15.43
C GLN A 41 1.28 -6.24 -15.48
N ASN A 42 0.14 -6.16 -14.77
CA ASN A 42 -0.81 -7.26 -14.59
C ASN A 42 -0.17 -8.55 -14.06
N TYR A 43 0.85 -8.40 -13.22
CA TYR A 43 1.66 -9.50 -12.70
C TYR A 43 2.13 -9.20 -11.28
N PHE A 44 1.91 -10.13 -10.35
CA PHE A 44 2.44 -10.04 -8.99
C PHE A 44 3.36 -11.23 -8.66
N ALA A 45 2.86 -12.29 -8.02
CA ALA A 45 3.56 -13.57 -7.93
C ALA A 45 3.15 -14.51 -9.09
N LEU A 46 1.95 -14.28 -9.63
CA LEU A 46 1.38 -14.91 -10.81
C LEU A 46 0.69 -13.82 -11.65
N ARG A 47 0.23 -14.17 -12.85
CA ARG A 47 -0.65 -13.29 -13.64
C ARG A 47 -1.90 -12.95 -12.82
N ASN A 48 -2.21 -11.66 -12.70
CA ASN A 48 -3.30 -11.20 -11.88
C ASN A 48 -4.64 -11.48 -12.57
N ARG A 49 -5.64 -11.91 -11.79
CA ARG A 49 -7.04 -11.83 -12.20
C ARG A 49 -7.54 -10.39 -12.00
N LEU A 50 -8.62 -10.00 -12.69
CA LEU A 50 -9.15 -8.64 -12.59
C LEU A 50 -9.40 -8.20 -11.14
N TYR A 51 -9.96 -9.06 -10.30
CA TYR A 51 -10.19 -8.74 -8.89
C TYR A 51 -8.88 -8.60 -8.09
N GLU A 52 -7.82 -9.35 -8.42
CA GLU A 52 -6.51 -9.21 -7.77
C GLU A 52 -5.87 -7.87 -8.14
N SER A 53 -5.98 -7.46 -9.41
CA SER A 53 -5.53 -6.13 -9.86
C SER A 53 -6.29 -5.00 -9.17
N VAL A 54 -7.60 -5.14 -8.97
CA VAL A 54 -8.39 -4.16 -8.20
C VAL A 54 -7.96 -4.11 -6.73
N LEU A 55 -7.76 -5.27 -6.09
CA LEU A 55 -7.29 -5.33 -4.69
C LEU A 55 -5.87 -4.76 -4.55
N LEU A 56 -4.96 -5.03 -5.49
CA LEU A 56 -3.63 -4.41 -5.52
C LEU A 56 -3.71 -2.90 -5.75
N ALA A 57 -4.63 -2.41 -6.57
CA ALA A 57 -4.87 -0.98 -6.72
C ALA A 57 -5.37 -0.34 -5.41
N LEU A 58 -6.20 -1.05 -4.64
CA LEU A 58 -6.56 -0.62 -3.29
C LEU A 58 -5.36 -0.58 -2.35
N VAL A 59 -4.43 -1.56 -2.42
CA VAL A 59 -3.17 -1.50 -1.66
C VAL A 59 -2.39 -0.25 -2.00
N VAL A 60 -2.28 0.11 -3.29
CA VAL A 60 -1.61 1.36 -3.72
C VAL A 60 -2.25 2.57 -3.07
N LEU A 61 -3.58 2.68 -3.12
CA LEU A 61 -4.30 3.81 -2.54
C LEU A 61 -4.12 3.90 -1.03
N ILE A 62 -4.19 2.78 -0.31
CA ILE A 62 -4.05 2.74 1.14
C ILE A 62 -2.62 3.08 1.57
N MET A 63 -1.61 2.53 0.89
CA MET A 63 -0.20 2.71 1.24
C MET A 63 0.31 4.11 0.90
N LEU A 64 -0.03 4.61 -0.28
CA LEU A 64 0.49 5.88 -0.78
C LEU A 64 -0.40 7.07 -0.38
N ARG A 65 -1.66 6.84 0.02
CA ARG A 65 -2.58 7.85 0.55
C ARG A 65 -3.30 7.34 1.82
N PRO A 66 -2.61 7.26 2.97
CA PRO A 66 -3.18 6.73 4.21
C PRO A 66 -4.36 7.57 4.74
N GLU A 67 -4.45 8.84 4.36
CA GLU A 67 -5.51 9.76 4.76
C GLU A 67 -6.87 9.41 4.14
N LEU A 68 -6.88 8.69 3.01
CA LEU A 68 -8.09 8.27 2.31
C LEU A 68 -8.90 7.25 3.15
N PRO A 69 -8.34 6.09 3.54
CA PRO A 69 -9.06 5.15 4.39
C PRO A 69 -9.29 5.69 5.81
N MET A 70 -8.42 6.58 6.31
CA MET A 70 -8.61 7.28 7.58
C MET A 70 -9.92 8.08 7.59
N GLY A 71 -10.16 8.87 6.53
CA GLY A 71 -11.39 9.64 6.38
C GLY A 71 -12.65 8.78 6.22
N TRP A 72 -12.54 7.59 5.61
CA TRP A 72 -13.68 6.69 5.40
C TRP A 72 -14.03 5.84 6.61
N LEU A 73 -13.01 5.38 7.35
CA LEU A 73 -13.18 4.44 8.47
C LEU A 73 -13.16 5.13 9.83
N GLY A 74 -12.83 6.43 9.89
CA GLY A 74 -12.95 7.25 11.09
C GLY A 74 -11.94 6.93 12.20
N TYR A 75 -10.78 6.35 11.87
CA TYR A 75 -9.69 6.20 12.83
C TYR A 75 -8.73 7.39 12.75
N GLU A 76 -7.96 7.63 13.82
CA GLU A 76 -7.11 8.83 13.94
C GLU A 76 -5.66 8.64 13.48
N SER A 77 -5.18 7.39 13.38
CA SER A 77 -3.77 7.10 13.12
C SER A 77 -3.50 6.53 11.73
N LYS A 78 -2.64 7.20 10.95
CA LYS A 78 -2.11 6.72 9.65
C LYS A 78 -1.46 5.33 9.75
N PHE A 79 -0.96 4.96 10.93
CA PHE A 79 -0.36 3.64 11.16
C PHE A 79 -1.33 2.49 10.88
N ILE A 80 -2.61 2.69 11.19
CA ILE A 80 -3.66 1.71 10.94
C ILE A 80 -3.82 1.48 9.43
N SER A 81 -3.72 2.54 8.62
CA SER A 81 -3.74 2.44 7.16
C SER A 81 -2.60 1.56 6.64
N TYR A 82 -1.39 1.76 7.15
CA TYR A 82 -0.23 0.96 6.75
C TYR A 82 -0.38 -0.52 7.13
N ILE A 83 -0.94 -0.82 8.30
CA ILE A 83 -1.23 -2.20 8.69
C ILE A 83 -2.28 -2.82 7.75
N ILE A 84 -3.39 -2.12 7.50
CA ILE A 84 -4.46 -2.61 6.63
C ILE A 84 -3.92 -2.92 5.24
N GLY A 85 -3.16 -2.00 4.64
CA GLY A 85 -2.60 -2.22 3.31
C GLY A 85 -1.58 -3.36 3.30
N ALA A 86 -0.80 -3.55 4.36
CA ALA A 86 0.21 -4.61 4.42
C ALA A 86 -0.46 -5.98 4.55
N LEU A 87 -1.47 -6.09 5.41
CA LEU A 87 -2.28 -7.30 5.54
C LEU A 87 -3.00 -7.64 4.23
N LEU A 88 -3.55 -6.63 3.55
CA LEU A 88 -4.20 -6.83 2.25
C LEU A 88 -3.18 -7.29 1.19
N TYR A 89 -1.98 -6.71 1.16
CA TYR A 89 -0.93 -7.13 0.23
C TYR A 89 -0.50 -8.59 0.46
N VAL A 90 -0.28 -8.96 1.73
CA VAL A 90 0.09 -10.33 2.12
C VAL A 90 -1.05 -11.32 1.84
N SER A 91 -2.31 -10.92 2.06
CA SER A 91 -3.45 -11.80 1.76
C SER A 91 -3.60 -12.04 0.27
N ILE A 92 -3.36 -11.04 -0.59
CA ILE A 92 -3.33 -11.22 -2.05
C ILE A 92 -2.23 -12.20 -2.45
N TYR A 93 -1.03 -12.05 -1.86
CA TYR A 93 0.06 -13.00 -2.10
C TYR A 93 -0.32 -14.42 -1.68
N ALA A 94 -0.91 -14.60 -0.49
CA ALA A 94 -1.35 -15.90 0.01
C ALA A 94 -2.44 -16.52 -0.89
N MET A 95 -3.42 -15.72 -1.34
CA MET A 95 -4.44 -16.14 -2.30
C MET A 95 -3.82 -16.62 -3.61
N GLN A 96 -2.82 -15.90 -4.15
CA GLN A 96 -2.12 -16.34 -5.36
C GLN A 96 -1.31 -17.62 -5.12
N ARG A 97 -0.71 -17.78 -3.94
CA ARG A 97 0.04 -18.98 -3.59
C ARG A 97 -0.85 -20.20 -3.47
N TRP A 98 -2.01 -20.08 -2.83
CA TRP A 98 -2.99 -21.17 -2.72
C TRP A 98 -3.58 -21.56 -4.07
N ARG A 99 -3.79 -20.59 -4.98
CA ARG A 99 -4.24 -20.87 -6.35
C ARG A 99 -3.23 -21.70 -7.16
N LYS A 100 -1.95 -21.69 -6.78
CA LYS A 100 -0.89 -22.44 -7.46
C LYS A 100 -0.82 -23.91 -7.04
N LEU A 101 -1.27 -24.22 -5.81
CA LEU A 101 -1.33 -25.57 -5.27
C LEU A 101 -2.53 -26.33 -5.87
#